data_AF-A0A7X8RGM3-F1
#
_entry.id   AF-A0A7X8RGM3-F1
#
_cell.length_a   1.000
_cell.length_b   1.000
_cell.length_c   1.000
_cell.angle_alpha   90.00
_cell.angle_beta   90.00
_cell.angle_gamma   90.00
#
_symmetry.space_group_name_H-M   'P 1'
#
loop_
_entity.id
_entity.type
_entity.pdbx_description
1 polymer ?
#
loop_
_entity_poly.entity_id
_entity_poly.type
_entity_poly.pdbx_seq_one_letter_code
_entity_poly.pdbx_strand_id
1 'polypeptide(L)'
;MGRHRSESTSFSIAGWVIAAIIAAIVLIAGLIWWFGFRDDEPQPQAQECIEGELTLPVAGDAADLIGAYNDSDPVVRDHCVTAEPVEDIAQAAVVVTDGEPELGDRTVSSAVPVTGGTAHVLNPAGDITEEQTRAAADFAKFSEVEAPTTTTAETTEETTAEAAPPAAPGSTLILFDTSAQSDPVHQQATDAISRLSRDLGAEGQQVALWNYSSPLNPGVTQGWRNNVGFSDGTEAAEVVQRFGTGGVPQTRSAVVAAVATAADQARSTGEAVRVLVVTTGTAQDMDDATFASAFEQARGEADVIVEVAHLGEGETDAALAAVSTPTEL
;
A
#
# COMPACT_ATOMS: atom_id res chain seq x y z
N MET A 1 -39.92 53.66 -80.94
CA MET A 1 -38.70 52.85 -81.22
C MET A 1 -37.51 53.63 -80.68
N GLY A 2 -36.78 53.07 -79.73
CA GLY A 2 -35.66 53.75 -79.07
C GLY A 2 -35.21 52.94 -77.87
N ARG A 3 -34.15 52.16 -78.07
CA ARG A 3 -33.53 51.18 -77.16
C ARG A 3 -33.04 51.83 -75.87
N HIS A 4 -33.27 51.19 -74.73
CA HIS A 4 -32.35 51.29 -73.59
C HIS A 4 -31.76 49.91 -73.33
N ARG A 5 -30.43 49.88 -73.45
CA ARG A 5 -29.54 48.71 -73.38
C ARG A 5 -29.45 48.27 -71.93
N SER A 6 -29.70 46.99 -71.64
CA SER A 6 -29.31 46.35 -70.39
C SER A 6 -27.85 45.92 -70.50
N GLU A 7 -26.97 46.50 -69.70
CA GLU A 7 -25.64 45.93 -69.45
C GLU A 7 -25.77 44.94 -68.30
N SER A 8 -25.83 43.65 -68.64
CA SER A 8 -25.61 42.58 -67.68
C SER A 8 -24.10 42.32 -67.61
N THR A 9 -23.42 42.86 -66.60
CA THR A 9 -22.04 42.46 -66.28
C THR A 9 -22.06 41.01 -65.77
N SER A 10 -21.76 40.08 -66.66
CA SER A 10 -21.39 38.71 -66.28
C SER A 10 -19.96 38.74 -65.75
N PHE A 11 -19.78 38.63 -64.43
CA PHE A 11 -18.47 38.37 -63.86
C PHE A 11 -18.13 36.89 -64.05
N SER A 12 -17.49 36.55 -65.17
CA SER A 12 -16.87 35.24 -65.34
C SER A 12 -15.60 35.21 -64.50
N ILE A 13 -15.66 34.55 -63.35
CA ILE A 13 -14.48 34.29 -62.53
C ILE A 13 -13.55 33.42 -63.37
N ALA A 14 -12.36 33.93 -63.68
CA ALA A 14 -11.39 33.21 -64.49
C ALA A 14 -11.07 31.87 -63.82
N GLY A 15 -11.09 30.77 -64.58
CA GLY A 15 -10.98 29.42 -64.01
C GLY A 15 -9.73 29.19 -63.16
N TRP A 16 -8.66 29.94 -63.41
CA TRP A 16 -7.44 29.93 -62.60
C TRP A 16 -7.64 30.47 -61.18
N VAL A 17 -8.58 31.39 -60.97
CA VAL A 17 -8.92 31.93 -59.64
C VAL A 17 -9.65 30.86 -58.82
N ILE A 18 -10.57 30.11 -59.46
CA ILE A 18 -11.25 28.98 -58.80
C ILE A 18 -10.23 27.89 -58.47
N ALA A 19 -9.34 27.55 -59.40
CA ALA A 19 -8.27 26.59 -59.16
C ALA A 19 -7.32 27.03 -58.02
N ALA A 20 -6.98 28.32 -57.94
CA ALA A 20 -6.15 28.87 -56.87
C ALA A 20 -6.85 28.81 -55.50
N ILE A 21 -8.15 29.09 -55.44
CA ILE A 21 -8.94 28.99 -54.21
C ILE A 21 -9.04 27.52 -53.75
N ILE A 22 -9.30 26.59 -54.66
CA ILE A 22 -9.35 25.16 -54.32
C ILE A 22 -7.98 24.68 -53.84
N ALA A 23 -6.89 25.08 -54.51
CA ALA A 23 -5.54 24.75 -54.06
C ALA A 23 -5.24 25.31 -52.66
N ALA A 24 -5.67 26.53 -52.36
CA ALA A 24 -5.53 27.11 -51.03
C ALA A 24 -6.35 26.34 -49.97
N ILE A 25 -7.58 25.94 -50.29
CA ILE A 25 -8.41 25.14 -49.37
C ILE A 25 -7.80 23.76 -49.12
N VAL A 26 -7.26 23.10 -50.15
CA VAL A 26 -6.59 21.80 -50.01
C VAL A 26 -5.30 21.93 -49.19
N LEU A 27 -4.54 23.02 -49.35
CA LEU A 27 -3.37 23.30 -48.53
C LEU A 27 -3.75 23.56 -47.07
N ILE A 28 -4.82 24.31 -46.82
CA ILE A 28 -5.31 24.58 -45.46
C ILE A 28 -5.85 23.29 -44.82
N ALA A 29 -6.63 22.48 -45.54
CA ALA A 29 -7.11 21.19 -45.05
C ALA A 29 -5.96 20.21 -44.80
N GLY A 30 -4.94 20.21 -45.68
CA GLY A 30 -3.71 19.45 -45.51
C GLY A 30 -2.92 19.92 -44.29
N LEU A 31 -2.85 21.23 -44.03
CA LEU A 31 -2.24 21.80 -42.82
C LEU A 31 -3.05 21.48 -41.56
N ILE A 32 -4.38 21.54 -41.59
CA ILE A 32 -5.23 21.17 -40.45
C ILE A 32 -5.11 19.68 -40.15
N TRP A 33 -5.06 18.82 -41.18
CA TRP A 33 -4.84 17.40 -41.00
C TRP A 33 -3.39 17.09 -40.59
N TRP A 34 -2.41 17.85 -41.09
CA TRP A 34 -1.01 17.72 -40.69
C TRP A 34 -0.79 18.16 -39.24
N PHE A 35 -1.35 19.29 -38.80
CA PHE A 35 -1.15 19.81 -37.45
C PHE A 35 -2.16 19.29 -36.42
N GLY A 36 -3.35 18.87 -36.83
CA GLY A 36 -4.41 18.38 -35.94
C GLY A 36 -4.43 16.87 -35.75
N PHE A 37 -3.66 16.10 -36.55
CA PHE A 37 -3.61 14.63 -36.47
C PHE A 37 -2.18 14.05 -36.45
N ARG A 38 -1.09 14.85 -36.47
CA ARG A 38 0.28 14.27 -36.47
C ARG A 38 1.01 14.20 -35.14
N ASP A 39 0.60 14.85 -34.07
CA ASP A 39 1.33 14.73 -32.81
C ASP A 39 0.36 14.63 -31.62
N ASP A 40 -0.31 13.47 -31.52
CA ASP A 40 -0.47 12.81 -30.23
C ASP A 40 0.50 11.61 -30.24
N GLU A 41 1.79 11.85 -30.45
CA GLU A 41 2.73 11.07 -29.64
C GLU A 41 2.40 11.50 -28.21
N PRO A 42 1.95 10.59 -27.33
CA PRO A 42 1.88 10.93 -25.92
C PRO A 42 3.31 11.30 -25.54
N GLN A 43 3.60 12.61 -25.48
CA GLN A 43 4.66 13.05 -24.59
C GLN A 43 4.26 12.43 -23.27
N PRO A 44 5.09 11.55 -22.67
CA PRO A 44 4.83 11.13 -21.32
C PRO A 44 4.72 12.45 -20.57
N GLN A 45 3.51 12.75 -20.08
CA GLN A 45 3.39 13.69 -18.99
C GLN A 45 4.32 13.05 -17.99
N ALA A 46 5.53 13.60 -17.83
CA ALA A 46 6.52 13.05 -16.92
C ALA A 46 5.73 12.86 -15.64
N GLN A 47 5.46 11.60 -15.30
CA GLN A 47 4.65 11.31 -14.13
C GLN A 47 5.42 12.02 -13.02
N GLU A 48 4.82 13.04 -12.42
CA GLU A 48 5.57 13.91 -11.51
C GLU A 48 5.84 13.10 -10.25
N CYS A 49 6.91 12.31 -10.29
CA CYS A 49 7.45 11.59 -9.16
C CYS A 49 8.04 12.64 -8.24
N ILE A 50 7.29 12.93 -7.18
CA ILE A 50 7.54 14.04 -6.25
C ILE A 50 8.93 13.90 -5.61
N GLU A 51 9.41 12.67 -5.42
CA GLU A 51 10.75 12.36 -4.90
C GLU A 51 11.78 12.02 -5.98
N GLY A 52 11.41 12.10 -7.26
CA GLY A 52 12.31 11.94 -8.42
C GLY A 52 12.53 10.49 -8.85
N GLU A 53 13.57 10.26 -9.64
CA GLU A 53 13.90 8.92 -10.16
C GLU A 53 14.63 8.07 -9.11
N LEU A 54 14.32 6.76 -9.10
CA LEU A 54 14.95 5.77 -8.22
C LEU A 54 15.47 4.60 -9.06
N THR A 55 16.78 4.37 -9.04
CA THR A 55 17.37 3.19 -9.65
C THR A 55 17.21 1.98 -8.74
N LEU A 56 16.59 0.92 -9.27
CA LEU A 56 16.44 -0.38 -8.62
C LEU A 56 17.52 -1.35 -9.16
N PRO A 57 18.55 -1.71 -8.37
CA PRO A 57 19.55 -2.68 -8.81
C PRO A 57 19.04 -4.12 -8.68
N VAL A 58 18.99 -4.83 -9.80
CA VAL A 58 18.51 -6.21 -9.93
C VAL A 58 19.66 -7.13 -10.34
N ALA A 59 19.94 -8.18 -9.57
CA ALA A 59 20.92 -9.20 -9.95
C ALA A 59 20.25 -10.47 -10.47
N GLY A 60 21.01 -11.25 -11.25
CA GLY A 60 20.60 -12.55 -11.77
C GLY A 60 19.91 -12.49 -13.14
N ASP A 61 19.25 -13.58 -13.52
CA ASP A 61 18.69 -13.79 -14.85
C ASP A 61 17.30 -13.12 -14.99
N ALA A 62 17.29 -11.78 -14.95
CA ALA A 62 16.07 -10.97 -14.93
C ALA A 62 15.89 -10.04 -16.15
N ALA A 63 16.69 -10.17 -17.22
CA ALA A 63 16.73 -9.16 -18.29
C ALA A 63 15.37 -8.89 -18.96
N ASP A 64 14.62 -9.93 -19.30
CA ASP A 64 13.29 -9.79 -19.90
C ASP A 64 12.28 -9.18 -18.92
N LEU A 65 12.41 -9.52 -17.64
CA LEU A 65 11.58 -9.01 -16.57
C LEU A 65 11.86 -7.53 -16.27
N ILE A 66 13.14 -7.13 -16.27
CA ILE A 66 13.58 -5.73 -16.15
C ILE A 66 13.00 -4.90 -17.29
N GLY A 67 13.06 -5.39 -18.52
CA GLY A 67 12.48 -4.70 -19.67
C GLY A 67 10.98 -4.49 -19.51
N ALA A 68 10.24 -5.56 -19.19
CA ALA A 68 8.79 -5.49 -19.00
C ALA A 68 8.38 -4.58 -17.83
N TYR A 69 9.14 -4.59 -16.73
CA TYR A 69 8.90 -3.73 -15.59
C TYR A 69 9.13 -2.25 -15.95
N ASN A 70 10.24 -1.92 -16.61
CA ASN A 70 10.54 -0.55 -17.01
C ASN A 70 9.55 -0.01 -18.07
N ASP A 71 9.11 -0.85 -19.01
CA ASP A 71 8.09 -0.48 -20.01
C ASP A 71 6.72 -0.14 -19.39
N SER A 72 6.50 -0.50 -18.12
CA SER A 72 5.27 -0.18 -17.37
C SER A 72 5.28 1.20 -16.70
N ASP A 73 6.40 1.95 -16.82
CA ASP A 73 6.64 3.23 -16.14
C ASP A 73 6.31 3.17 -14.63
N PRO A 74 7.01 2.32 -13.85
CA PRO A 74 6.60 1.98 -12.49
C PRO A 74 6.84 3.15 -11.53
N VAL A 75 5.84 3.44 -10.70
CA VAL A 75 5.91 4.46 -9.65
C VAL A 75 5.70 3.81 -8.29
N VAL A 76 6.72 3.87 -7.45
CA VAL A 76 6.68 3.32 -6.09
C VAL A 76 6.73 4.48 -5.11
N ARG A 77 5.61 4.67 -4.41
CA ARG A 77 5.31 5.85 -3.58
C ARG A 77 5.37 7.12 -4.44
N ASP A 78 6.47 7.85 -4.36
CA ASP A 78 6.70 9.13 -5.00
C ASP A 78 7.92 9.08 -5.94
N HIS A 79 8.46 7.89 -6.20
CA HIS A 79 9.62 7.66 -7.05
C HIS A 79 9.25 6.99 -8.38
N CYS A 80 9.83 7.50 -9.47
CA CYS A 80 9.80 6.85 -10.78
C CYS A 80 10.92 5.82 -10.79
N VAL A 81 10.57 4.54 -10.77
CA VAL A 81 11.54 3.46 -10.63
C VAL A 81 12.09 3.06 -11.99
N THR A 82 13.41 2.87 -12.06
CA THR A 82 14.07 2.25 -13.22
C THR A 82 14.92 1.09 -12.73
N ALA A 83 14.54 -0.13 -13.12
CA ALA A 83 15.31 -1.33 -12.82
C ALA A 83 16.55 -1.41 -13.72
N GLU A 84 17.71 -1.66 -13.11
CA GLU A 84 18.99 -1.82 -13.79
C GLU A 84 19.67 -3.14 -13.38
N PRO A 85 20.22 -3.90 -14.35
CA PRO A 85 20.93 -5.12 -14.03
C PRO A 85 22.29 -4.81 -13.37
N VAL A 86 22.60 -5.52 -12.29
CA VAL A 86 23.91 -5.50 -11.62
C VAL A 86 24.50 -6.91 -11.56
N GLU A 87 25.82 -7.00 -11.73
CA GLU A 87 26.54 -8.29 -11.72
C GLU A 87 26.86 -8.77 -10.29
N ASP A 88 26.96 -7.85 -9.33
CA ASP A 88 27.30 -8.16 -7.93
C ASP A 88 26.04 -8.17 -7.05
N ILE A 89 25.77 -9.32 -6.43
CA ILE A 89 24.66 -9.50 -5.48
C ILE A 89 24.78 -8.55 -4.29
N ALA A 90 26.01 -8.16 -3.90
CA ALA A 90 26.22 -7.20 -2.81
C ALA A 90 25.61 -5.82 -3.13
N GLN A 91 25.47 -5.48 -4.41
CA GLN A 91 24.87 -4.24 -4.90
C GLN A 91 23.40 -4.38 -5.28
N ALA A 92 22.82 -5.58 -5.13
CA ALA A 92 21.44 -5.83 -5.51
C ALA A 92 20.47 -5.50 -4.37
N ALA A 93 19.29 -5.00 -4.75
CA ALA A 93 18.12 -4.91 -3.88
C ALA A 93 17.19 -6.14 -4.07
N VAL A 94 17.25 -6.78 -5.23
CA VAL A 94 16.56 -8.06 -5.53
C VAL A 94 17.46 -8.95 -6.39
N VAL A 95 17.42 -10.26 -6.12
CA VAL A 95 18.13 -11.28 -6.91
C VAL A 95 17.10 -12.22 -7.53
N VAL A 96 17.13 -12.39 -8.85
CA VAL A 96 16.25 -13.35 -9.56
C VAL A 96 17.06 -14.57 -9.99
N THR A 97 16.69 -15.74 -9.49
CA THR A 97 17.39 -17.01 -9.79
C THR A 97 16.47 -18.21 -9.59
N ASP A 98 16.74 -19.33 -10.28
CA ASP A 98 16.01 -20.60 -10.20
C ASP A 98 16.28 -21.42 -8.90
N GLY A 99 16.75 -20.78 -7.83
CA GLY A 99 17.10 -21.45 -6.57
C GLY A 99 17.41 -20.49 -5.42
N GLU A 100 18.06 -20.99 -4.37
CA GLU A 100 18.54 -20.15 -3.27
C GLU A 100 19.83 -19.41 -3.69
N PRO A 101 19.86 -18.07 -3.67
CA PRO A 101 21.05 -17.29 -4.02
C PRO A 101 22.12 -17.37 -2.92
N GLU A 102 23.40 -17.28 -3.29
CA GLU A 102 24.50 -17.15 -2.33
C GLU A 102 24.63 -15.69 -1.85
N LEU A 103 24.01 -15.38 -0.71
CA LEU A 103 23.84 -14.00 -0.23
C LEU A 103 24.96 -13.48 0.68
N GLY A 104 25.90 -14.33 1.09
CA GLY A 104 26.91 -13.96 2.09
C GLY A 104 26.27 -13.50 3.40
N ASP A 105 26.59 -12.28 3.86
CA ASP A 105 26.02 -11.67 5.08
C ASP A 105 24.68 -10.95 4.84
N ARG A 106 24.17 -10.93 3.59
CA ARG A 106 22.86 -10.33 3.28
C ARG A 106 21.73 -11.26 3.69
N THR A 107 20.59 -10.68 4.05
CA THR A 107 19.38 -11.42 4.43
C THR A 107 18.22 -11.08 3.48
N VAL A 108 17.33 -12.06 3.28
CA VAL A 108 16.13 -11.92 2.46
C VAL A 108 15.00 -11.30 3.29
N SER A 109 14.31 -10.32 2.72
CA SER A 109 13.08 -9.73 3.26
C SER A 109 11.85 -10.55 2.83
N SER A 110 11.80 -10.92 1.55
CA SER A 110 10.76 -11.80 0.98
C SER A 110 11.28 -12.52 -0.26
N ALA A 111 10.63 -13.64 -0.63
CA ALA A 111 10.93 -14.37 -1.85
C ALA A 111 9.62 -14.64 -2.60
N VAL A 112 9.58 -14.28 -3.88
CA VAL A 112 8.37 -14.35 -4.72
C VAL A 112 8.67 -15.16 -5.97
N PRO A 113 7.88 -16.20 -6.31
CA PRO A 113 8.02 -16.89 -7.58
C PRO A 113 7.66 -15.96 -8.73
N VAL A 114 8.57 -15.77 -9.67
CA VAL A 114 8.41 -14.88 -10.82
C VAL A 114 8.64 -15.63 -12.13
N THR A 115 8.28 -15.01 -13.24
CA THR A 115 8.59 -15.58 -14.55
C THR A 115 10.11 -15.68 -14.73
N GLY A 116 10.63 -16.91 -14.81
CA GLY A 116 12.07 -17.17 -14.96
C GLY A 116 12.84 -17.46 -13.68
N GLY A 117 12.16 -17.63 -12.53
CA GLY A 117 12.79 -18.10 -11.29
C GLY A 117 12.08 -17.61 -10.03
N THR A 118 12.86 -17.28 -9.00
CA THR A 118 12.38 -16.66 -7.76
C THR A 118 13.08 -15.33 -7.57
N ALA A 119 12.30 -14.27 -7.35
CA ALA A 119 12.80 -12.96 -6.96
C ALA A 119 12.97 -12.90 -5.44
N HIS A 120 14.21 -12.83 -4.97
CA HIS A 120 14.59 -12.71 -3.56
C HIS A 120 14.87 -11.24 -3.23
N VAL A 121 13.93 -10.59 -2.56
CA VAL A 121 14.04 -9.20 -2.12
C VAL A 121 14.98 -9.16 -0.92
N LEU A 122 16.01 -8.32 -0.95
CA LEU A 122 17.02 -8.26 0.10
C LEU A 122 16.75 -7.13 1.08
N ASN A 123 17.03 -7.38 2.36
CA ASN A 123 17.03 -6.33 3.38
C ASN A 123 18.09 -5.26 3.06
N PRO A 124 17.86 -4.00 3.49
CA PRO A 124 18.79 -2.91 3.30
C PRO A 124 20.16 -3.22 3.91
N ALA A 125 21.23 -3.04 3.13
CA ALA A 125 22.60 -3.15 3.60
C ALA A 125 23.55 -2.42 2.63
N GLY A 126 24.64 -1.88 3.17
CA GLY A 126 25.60 -1.10 2.38
C GLY A 126 24.94 0.14 1.79
N ASP A 127 25.00 0.27 0.46
CA ASP A 127 24.42 1.39 -0.29
C ASP A 127 22.94 1.17 -0.68
N ILE A 128 22.36 -0.01 -0.35
CA ILE A 128 20.94 -0.28 -0.60
C ILE A 128 20.07 0.43 0.42
N THR A 129 19.16 1.27 -0.07
CA THR A 129 18.22 2.03 0.76
C THR A 129 16.92 1.26 1.00
N GLU A 130 16.16 1.67 2.02
CA GLU A 130 14.81 1.13 2.28
C GLU A 130 13.87 1.33 1.08
N GLU A 131 14.00 2.45 0.36
CA GLU A 131 13.19 2.71 -0.83
C GLU A 131 13.57 1.81 -2.00
N GLN A 132 14.85 1.42 -2.14
CA GLN A 132 15.25 0.40 -3.11
C GLN A 132 14.74 -1.00 -2.74
N THR A 133 14.72 -1.36 -1.45
CA THR A 133 14.09 -2.61 -0.99
C THR A 133 12.58 -2.61 -1.27
N ARG A 134 11.91 -1.46 -1.14
CA ARG A 134 10.49 -1.32 -1.48
C ARG A 134 10.25 -1.46 -2.98
N ALA A 135 11.06 -0.79 -3.81
CA ALA A 135 11.03 -0.94 -5.26
C ALA A 135 11.31 -2.39 -5.69
N ALA A 136 12.21 -3.09 -5.00
CA ALA A 136 12.48 -4.51 -5.21
C ALA A 136 11.26 -5.40 -4.93
N ALA A 137 10.49 -5.11 -3.88
CA ALA A 137 9.24 -5.84 -3.59
C ALA A 137 8.17 -5.59 -4.66
N ASP A 138 8.06 -4.36 -5.16
CA ASP A 138 7.17 -4.01 -6.27
C ASP A 138 7.56 -4.74 -7.57
N PHE A 139 8.85 -4.74 -7.91
CA PHE A 139 9.41 -5.49 -9.04
C PHE A 139 9.11 -6.99 -8.98
N ALA A 140 9.26 -7.60 -7.79
CA ALA A 140 8.95 -9.00 -7.59
C ALA A 140 7.45 -9.30 -7.81
N LYS A 141 6.58 -8.43 -7.30
CA LYS A 141 5.12 -8.56 -7.43
C LYS A 141 4.63 -8.37 -8.87
N PHE A 142 5.27 -7.49 -9.64
CA PHE A 142 4.89 -7.20 -11.03
C PHE A 142 4.79 -8.46 -11.92
N SER A 143 5.57 -9.50 -11.62
CA SER A 143 5.64 -10.73 -12.43
C SER A 143 5.40 -12.02 -11.66
N GLU A 144 4.73 -11.90 -10.52
CA GLU A 144 4.38 -13.04 -9.69
C GLU A 144 3.57 -14.07 -10.49
N VAL A 145 3.98 -15.32 -10.42
CA VAL A 145 3.28 -16.46 -11.02
C VAL A 145 2.86 -17.42 -9.93
N GLU A 146 1.59 -17.83 -9.94
CA GLU A 146 1.05 -18.82 -9.00
C GLU A 146 1.92 -20.09 -8.99
N ALA A 147 2.51 -20.40 -7.84
CA ALA A 147 3.28 -21.62 -7.63
C ALA A 147 2.36 -22.86 -7.75
N PRO A 148 2.84 -23.99 -8.32
CA PRO A 148 2.02 -25.19 -8.43
C PRO A 148 1.82 -25.86 -7.07
N THR A 149 0.61 -25.76 -6.51
CA THR A 149 0.24 -26.37 -5.23
C THR A 149 0.17 -27.90 -5.35
N THR A 150 0.98 -28.62 -4.58
CA THR A 150 0.92 -30.08 -4.50
C THR A 150 -0.28 -30.50 -3.63
N THR A 151 -1.30 -31.05 -4.28
CA THR A 151 -2.54 -31.58 -3.69
C THR A 151 -2.28 -32.76 -2.76
N THR A 152 -2.61 -32.60 -1.47
CA THR A 152 -3.01 -33.72 -0.61
C THR A 152 -4.53 -33.70 -0.52
N ALA A 153 -5.15 -34.76 -1.02
CA ALA A 153 -6.60 -34.91 -1.07
C ALA A 153 -7.17 -35.17 0.33
N GLU A 154 -8.15 -34.36 0.75
CA GLU A 154 -9.10 -34.74 1.79
C GLU A 154 -10.51 -34.90 1.20
N THR A 155 -11.12 -35.98 1.64
CA THR A 155 -12.36 -36.59 1.18
C THR A 155 -13.56 -35.66 1.33
N THR A 156 -14.37 -35.59 0.28
CA THR A 156 -15.67 -34.91 0.24
C THR A 156 -16.66 -35.56 1.21
N GLU A 157 -17.12 -34.81 2.21
CA GLU A 157 -18.45 -34.97 2.78
C GLU A 157 -19.27 -33.70 2.48
N GLU A 158 -20.36 -33.88 1.73
CA GLU A 158 -21.42 -32.87 1.60
C GLU A 158 -22.04 -32.63 2.98
N THR A 159 -21.76 -31.46 3.55
CA THR A 159 -22.59 -30.87 4.61
C THR A 159 -22.99 -29.47 4.15
N THR A 160 -24.29 -29.21 4.21
CA THR A 160 -24.98 -27.94 4.00
C THR A 160 -24.13 -26.75 4.41
N ALA A 161 -23.94 -25.80 3.48
CA ALA A 161 -23.19 -24.57 3.65
C ALA A 161 -23.77 -23.69 4.78
N GLU A 162 -23.29 -23.92 6.00
CA GLU A 162 -23.07 -22.89 7.01
C GLU A 162 -21.89 -22.05 6.49
N ALA A 163 -22.00 -20.71 6.56
CA ALA A 163 -20.91 -19.83 6.14
C ALA A 163 -19.62 -20.23 6.84
N ALA A 164 -18.58 -20.54 6.07
CA ALA A 164 -17.24 -20.78 6.61
C ALA A 164 -16.88 -19.61 7.54
N PRO A 165 -16.35 -19.88 8.75
CA PRO A 165 -15.78 -18.83 9.58
C PRO A 165 -14.84 -17.98 8.72
N PRO A 166 -14.82 -16.64 8.87
CA PRO A 166 -13.85 -15.82 8.17
C PRO A 166 -12.46 -16.42 8.41
N ALA A 167 -11.67 -16.53 7.34
CA ALA A 167 -10.31 -17.01 7.44
C ALA A 167 -9.59 -16.22 8.55
N ALA A 168 -8.92 -16.93 9.45
CA ALA A 168 -8.20 -16.29 10.54
C ALA A 168 -7.20 -15.27 9.96
N PRO A 169 -7.05 -14.08 10.56
CA PRO A 169 -6.17 -13.05 10.02
C PRO A 169 -4.73 -13.57 9.98
N GLY A 170 -4.03 -13.30 8.88
CA GLY A 170 -2.62 -13.66 8.72
C GLY A 170 -1.68 -12.77 9.55
N SER A 171 -2.16 -11.61 10.01
CA SER A 171 -1.40 -10.71 10.88
C SER A 171 -2.28 -9.97 11.88
N THR A 172 -1.70 -9.58 13.02
CA THR A 172 -2.36 -8.80 14.07
C THR A 172 -1.53 -7.60 14.50
N LEU A 173 -2.11 -6.41 14.44
CA LEU A 173 -1.60 -5.20 15.08
C LEU A 173 -2.32 -5.00 16.41
N ILE A 174 -1.58 -5.09 17.51
CA ILE A 174 -2.09 -4.82 18.86
C ILE A 174 -1.89 -3.34 19.17
N LEU A 175 -2.98 -2.60 19.34
CA LEU A 175 -2.98 -1.18 19.68
C LEU A 175 -3.39 -1.00 21.14
N PHE A 176 -2.42 -0.73 22.02
CA PHE A 176 -2.64 -0.75 23.46
C PHE A 176 -2.71 0.66 24.09
N ASP A 177 -3.79 0.89 24.83
CA ASP A 177 -3.99 2.08 25.65
C ASP A 177 -3.05 2.11 26.87
N THR A 178 -2.13 3.06 26.82
CA THR A 178 -1.17 3.33 27.89
C THR A 178 -1.47 4.66 28.58
N SER A 179 -2.72 5.10 28.56
CA SER A 179 -3.16 6.28 29.30
C SER A 179 -3.12 6.04 30.81
N ALA A 180 -3.26 7.12 31.60
CA ALA A 180 -3.33 6.98 33.05
C ALA A 180 -4.57 6.16 33.51
N GLN A 181 -5.58 6.00 32.65
CA GLN A 181 -6.77 5.21 32.97
C GLN A 181 -6.49 3.71 32.98
N SER A 182 -5.48 3.21 32.25
CA SER A 182 -5.14 1.79 32.24
C SER A 182 -4.29 1.36 33.44
N ASP A 183 -3.76 2.31 34.22
CA ASP A 183 -2.87 2.05 35.37
C ASP A 183 -3.36 0.94 36.33
N PRO A 184 -4.64 0.87 36.74
CA PRO A 184 -5.12 -0.17 37.66
C PRO A 184 -5.05 -1.59 37.11
N VAL A 185 -5.11 -1.74 35.78
CA VAL A 185 -5.13 -3.03 35.07
C VAL A 185 -3.91 -3.24 34.19
N HIS A 186 -2.97 -2.29 34.17
CA HIS A 186 -1.86 -2.24 33.22
C HIS A 186 -1.03 -3.52 33.24
N GLN A 187 -0.62 -3.96 34.42
CA GLN A 187 0.20 -5.18 34.55
C GLN A 187 -0.55 -6.44 34.03
N GLN A 188 -1.84 -6.56 34.33
CA GLN A 188 -2.64 -7.67 33.84
C GLN A 188 -2.76 -7.62 32.31
N ALA A 189 -2.97 -6.42 31.75
CA ALA A 189 -3.06 -6.21 30.31
C ALA A 189 -1.73 -6.51 29.61
N THR A 190 -0.59 -6.03 30.11
CA THR A 190 0.73 -6.33 29.51
C THR A 190 1.08 -7.81 29.59
N ASP A 191 0.72 -8.50 30.69
CA ASP A 191 0.91 -9.95 30.83
C ASP A 191 0.00 -10.76 29.87
N ALA A 192 -1.23 -10.30 29.64
CA ALA A 192 -2.14 -10.91 28.67
C ALA A 192 -1.64 -10.69 27.23
N ILE A 193 -1.29 -9.46 26.87
CA ILE A 193 -0.76 -9.11 25.54
C ILE A 193 0.56 -9.83 25.28
N SER A 194 1.43 -9.98 26.28
CA SER A 194 2.70 -10.71 26.15
C SER A 194 2.50 -12.18 25.84
N ARG A 195 1.49 -12.82 26.44
CA ARG A 195 1.12 -14.21 26.12
C ARG A 195 0.49 -14.31 24.75
N LEU A 196 -0.52 -13.48 24.48
CA LEU A 196 -1.20 -13.41 23.19
C LEU A 196 -0.22 -13.24 22.04
N SER A 197 0.76 -12.34 22.15
CA SER A 197 1.74 -12.10 21.08
C SER A 197 2.55 -13.35 20.73
N ARG A 198 2.91 -14.17 21.74
CA ARG A 198 3.61 -15.44 21.52
C ARG A 198 2.69 -16.50 20.92
N ASP A 199 1.45 -16.57 21.40
CA ASP A 199 0.46 -17.53 20.92
C ASP A 199 0.13 -17.28 19.44
N LEU A 200 -0.10 -16.02 19.06
CA LEU A 200 -0.32 -15.60 17.67
C LEU A 200 0.90 -15.91 16.78
N GLY A 201 2.11 -15.66 17.27
CA GLY A 201 3.34 -16.01 16.56
C GLY A 201 3.51 -17.53 16.37
N ALA A 202 3.16 -18.33 17.38
CA ALA A 202 3.19 -19.79 17.30
C ALA A 202 2.13 -20.35 16.33
N GLU A 203 1.04 -19.62 16.12
CA GLU A 203 0.02 -19.89 15.10
C GLU A 203 0.45 -19.43 13.68
N GLY A 204 1.63 -18.81 13.54
CA GLY A 204 2.16 -18.35 12.27
C GLY A 204 1.70 -16.93 11.87
N GLN A 205 1.00 -16.21 12.75
CA GLN A 205 0.62 -14.83 12.47
C GLN A 205 1.79 -13.88 12.70
N GLN A 206 1.86 -12.83 11.88
CA GLN A 206 2.75 -11.71 12.17
C GLN A 206 2.11 -10.78 13.20
N VAL A 207 2.88 -10.32 14.18
CA VAL A 207 2.40 -9.46 15.28
C VAL A 207 3.14 -8.14 15.29
N ALA A 208 2.39 -7.03 15.27
CA ALA A 208 2.88 -5.68 15.52
C ALA A 208 2.35 -5.16 16.86
N LEU A 209 3.12 -4.29 17.53
CA LEU A 209 2.74 -3.74 18.83
C LEU A 209 2.90 -2.22 18.86
N TRP A 210 1.79 -1.54 19.11
CA TRP A 210 1.70 -0.10 19.21
C TRP A 210 1.14 0.28 20.58
N ASN A 211 1.51 1.46 21.06
CA ASN A 211 0.87 2.03 22.23
C ASN A 211 0.40 3.46 21.95
N TYR A 212 -0.63 3.89 22.67
CA TYR A 212 -1.15 5.24 22.52
C TYR A 212 -1.54 5.87 23.86
N SER A 213 -1.48 7.19 23.88
CA SER A 213 -2.00 8.10 24.90
C SER A 213 -1.79 9.54 24.44
N SER A 214 -2.39 10.52 25.12
CA SER A 214 -2.13 11.92 24.82
C SER A 214 -0.65 12.28 24.98
N PRO A 215 -0.07 13.11 24.10
CA PRO A 215 1.29 13.62 24.26
C PRO A 215 1.54 14.27 25.63
N LEU A 216 2.60 13.83 26.33
CA LEU A 216 2.98 14.36 27.64
C LEU A 216 4.01 15.50 27.57
N ASN A 217 4.78 15.54 26.48
CA ASN A 217 5.87 16.48 26.31
C ASN A 217 5.47 17.59 25.34
N PRO A 218 5.77 18.87 25.65
CA PRO A 218 5.57 19.97 24.71
C PRO A 218 6.27 19.70 23.37
N GLY A 219 5.54 19.89 22.26
CA GLY A 219 6.06 19.68 20.90
C GLY A 219 5.84 18.27 20.34
N VAL A 220 5.37 17.31 21.15
CA VAL A 220 4.85 16.04 20.63
C VAL A 220 3.37 16.24 20.30
N THR A 221 2.99 15.97 19.05
CA THR A 221 1.61 16.12 18.56
C THR A 221 0.95 14.77 18.25
N GLN A 222 1.75 13.72 18.07
CA GLN A 222 1.27 12.37 17.78
C GLN A 222 1.02 11.60 19.08
N GLY A 223 -0.21 11.11 19.25
CA GLY A 223 -0.67 10.38 20.43
C GLY A 223 -0.40 8.87 20.41
N TRP A 224 0.37 8.36 19.45
CA TRP A 224 0.67 6.94 19.34
C TRP A 224 2.14 6.70 18.96
N ARG A 225 2.61 5.48 19.21
CA ARG A 225 3.97 5.03 18.89
C ARG A 225 3.94 3.64 18.29
N ASN A 226 4.76 3.48 17.25
CA ASN A 226 4.95 2.22 16.54
C ASN A 226 6.16 1.56 17.21
N ASN A 227 5.93 0.66 18.17
CA ASN A 227 7.02 0.13 18.99
C ASN A 227 7.68 -1.07 18.32
N VAL A 228 6.87 -1.94 17.70
CA VAL A 228 7.31 -3.15 17.01
C VAL A 228 6.52 -3.29 15.71
N GLY A 229 7.22 -3.53 14.60
CA GLY A 229 6.62 -3.86 13.32
C GLY A 229 6.09 -5.30 13.27
N PHE A 230 5.45 -5.70 12.18
CA PHE A 230 4.97 -7.06 11.99
C PHE A 230 6.16 -8.06 12.02
N SER A 231 6.13 -9.00 12.96
CA SER A 231 7.20 -9.98 13.22
C SER A 231 6.62 -11.24 13.88
N ASP A 232 7.44 -12.14 14.39
CA ASP A 232 6.98 -13.40 15.03
C ASP A 232 6.31 -13.23 16.42
N GLY A 233 6.13 -11.98 16.90
CA GLY A 233 5.50 -11.68 18.17
C GLY A 233 6.39 -11.84 19.41
N THR A 234 7.61 -12.37 19.27
CA THR A 234 8.57 -12.47 20.39
C THR A 234 8.97 -11.09 20.89
N GLU A 235 9.33 -10.17 19.97
CA GLU A 235 9.71 -8.80 20.33
C GLU A 235 8.53 -8.03 20.93
N ALA A 236 7.34 -8.16 20.36
CA ALA A 236 6.11 -7.58 20.91
C ALA A 236 5.87 -8.05 22.36
N ALA A 237 6.05 -9.34 22.62
CA ALA A 237 5.88 -9.91 23.96
C ALA A 237 6.86 -9.37 25.01
N GLU A 238 8.06 -8.97 24.60
CA GLU A 238 9.09 -8.39 25.49
C GLU A 238 8.95 -6.87 25.64
N VAL A 239 8.61 -6.18 24.55
CA VAL A 239 8.47 -4.71 24.53
C VAL A 239 7.28 -4.27 25.37
N VAL A 240 6.13 -4.96 25.30
CA VAL A 240 4.92 -4.57 26.03
C VAL A 240 5.14 -4.49 27.54
N GLN A 241 6.00 -5.34 28.09
CA GLN A 241 6.30 -5.39 29.52
C GLN A 241 7.09 -4.17 30.02
N ARG A 242 7.61 -3.34 29.11
CA ARG A 242 8.37 -2.13 29.43
C ARG A 242 7.53 -0.85 29.32
N PHE A 243 6.26 -0.95 28.92
CA PHE A 243 5.39 0.21 28.82
C PHE A 243 5.05 0.76 30.21
N GLY A 244 5.05 2.09 30.30
CA GLY A 244 4.45 2.82 31.41
C GLY A 244 3.12 3.44 30.99
N THR A 245 2.42 4.00 31.97
CA THR A 245 1.13 4.67 31.78
C THR A 245 1.26 6.19 31.90
N GLY A 246 0.37 6.93 31.24
CA GLY A 246 0.27 8.37 31.40
C GLY A 246 -0.57 9.07 30.33
N GLY A 247 -1.14 10.22 30.67
CA GLY A 247 -1.99 10.99 29.75
C GLY A 247 -3.42 10.46 29.70
N VAL A 248 -4.15 10.78 28.63
CA VAL A 248 -5.55 10.37 28.41
C VAL A 248 -5.67 9.54 27.12
N PRO A 249 -6.67 8.64 26.99
CA PRO A 249 -6.76 7.74 25.84
C PRO A 249 -7.24 8.47 24.58
N GLN A 250 -6.31 8.80 23.68
CA GLN A 250 -6.60 9.36 22.35
C GLN A 250 -6.87 8.23 21.34
N THR A 251 -7.96 7.51 21.55
CA THR A 251 -8.23 6.23 20.90
C THR A 251 -8.53 6.37 19.41
N ARG A 252 -9.34 7.35 19.01
CA ARG A 252 -9.83 7.44 17.63
C ARG A 252 -8.72 7.77 16.64
N SER A 253 -7.87 8.75 16.97
CA SER A 253 -6.72 9.11 16.13
C SER A 253 -5.71 7.96 16.02
N ALA A 254 -5.45 7.25 17.12
CA ALA A 254 -4.56 6.10 17.13
C ALA A 254 -5.12 4.91 16.32
N VAL A 255 -6.43 4.64 16.41
CA VAL A 255 -7.09 3.60 15.62
C VAL A 255 -7.02 3.90 14.13
N VAL A 256 -7.27 5.14 13.71
CA VAL A 256 -7.14 5.52 12.28
C VAL A 256 -5.72 5.25 11.77
N ALA A 257 -4.69 5.60 12.54
CA ALA A 257 -3.30 5.36 12.14
C ALA A 257 -2.93 3.87 12.10
N ALA A 258 -3.42 3.08 13.07
CA ALA A 258 -3.22 1.64 13.10
C ALA A 258 -3.95 0.94 11.94
N VAL A 259 -5.17 1.37 11.61
CA VAL A 259 -5.94 0.84 10.47
C VAL A 259 -5.25 1.16 9.15
N ALA A 260 -4.69 2.36 8.97
CA ALA A 260 -3.91 2.68 7.78
C ALA A 260 -2.71 1.71 7.62
N THR A 261 -1.98 1.47 8.71
CA THR A 261 -0.84 0.55 8.71
C THR A 261 -1.27 -0.90 8.46
N ALA A 262 -2.37 -1.34 9.08
CA ALA A 262 -2.93 -2.67 8.86
C ALA A 262 -3.45 -2.84 7.43
N ALA A 263 -4.00 -1.79 6.83
CA ALA A 263 -4.45 -1.81 5.45
C ALA A 263 -3.27 -1.93 4.48
N ASP A 264 -2.16 -1.26 4.75
CA ASP A 264 -0.92 -1.42 3.99
C ASP A 264 -0.37 -2.85 4.12
N GLN A 265 -0.38 -3.41 5.33
CA GLN A 265 0.00 -4.80 5.57
C GLN A 265 -0.90 -5.76 4.78
N ALA A 266 -2.23 -5.61 4.87
CA ALA A 266 -3.19 -6.48 4.18
C ALA A 266 -3.03 -6.42 2.66
N ARG A 267 -2.77 -5.23 2.10
CA ARG A 267 -2.49 -5.09 0.66
C ARG A 267 -1.14 -5.69 0.25
N SER A 268 -0.17 -5.68 1.17
CA SER A 268 1.17 -6.23 0.92
C SER A 268 1.18 -7.76 0.97
N THR A 269 0.45 -8.37 1.90
CA THR A 269 0.41 -9.83 2.08
C THR A 269 -0.73 -10.51 1.34
N GLY A 270 -1.77 -9.76 0.96
CA GLY A 270 -3.02 -10.33 0.44
C GLY A 270 -3.86 -11.05 1.50
N GLU A 271 -3.45 -10.99 2.77
CA GLU A 271 -4.12 -11.65 3.89
C GLU A 271 -4.89 -10.62 4.73
N ALA A 272 -5.96 -11.07 5.39
CA ALA A 272 -6.69 -10.23 6.34
C ALA A 272 -5.78 -9.83 7.52
N VAL A 273 -5.85 -8.57 7.93
CA VAL A 273 -5.11 -8.05 9.10
C VAL A 273 -6.07 -7.63 10.18
N ARG A 274 -5.87 -8.13 11.40
CA ARG A 274 -6.63 -7.71 12.57
C ARG A 274 -5.94 -6.55 13.27
N VAL A 275 -6.69 -5.49 13.57
CA VAL A 275 -6.32 -4.47 14.55
C VAL A 275 -7.05 -4.78 15.84
N LEU A 276 -6.32 -5.27 16.85
CA LEU A 276 -6.85 -5.49 18.19
C LEU A 276 -6.63 -4.21 19.02
N VAL A 277 -7.71 -3.47 19.24
CA VAL A 277 -7.72 -2.25 20.04
C VAL A 277 -7.98 -2.61 21.49
N VAL A 278 -6.97 -2.44 22.33
CA VAL A 278 -7.05 -2.67 23.77
C VAL A 278 -7.18 -1.30 24.43
N THR A 279 -8.36 -0.96 24.95
CA THR A 279 -8.73 0.41 25.32
C THR A 279 -9.46 0.52 26.65
N THR A 280 -9.22 1.59 27.42
CA THR A 280 -10.04 1.94 28.60
C THR A 280 -11.23 2.84 28.27
N GLY A 281 -11.39 3.23 27.00
CA GLY A 281 -12.37 4.20 26.52
C GLY A 281 -11.71 5.28 25.67
N THR A 282 -12.42 6.38 25.42
CA THR A 282 -11.92 7.47 24.57
C THR A 282 -12.06 8.81 25.29
N ALA A 283 -10.95 9.53 25.41
CA ALA A 283 -10.98 10.97 25.67
C ALA A 283 -11.08 11.69 24.32
N GLN A 284 -12.02 12.62 24.20
CA GLN A 284 -12.34 13.30 22.93
C GLN A 284 -11.09 13.90 22.26
N ASP A 285 -10.59 13.21 21.24
CA ASP A 285 -9.46 13.60 20.39
C ASP A 285 -9.88 13.81 18.93
N MET A 286 -11.03 13.26 18.54
CA MET A 286 -11.64 13.35 17.21
C MET A 286 -13.16 13.23 17.33
N ASP A 287 -13.94 14.05 16.61
CA ASP A 287 -15.40 13.90 16.57
C ASP A 287 -15.86 12.69 15.75
N ASP A 288 -17.09 12.24 15.96
CA ASP A 288 -17.63 11.00 15.38
C ASP A 288 -17.61 11.01 13.86
N ALA A 289 -17.95 12.14 13.24
CA ALA A 289 -18.03 12.26 11.79
C ALA A 289 -16.64 12.26 11.15
N THR A 290 -15.69 12.97 11.77
CA THR A 290 -14.29 12.97 11.36
C THR A 290 -13.69 11.58 11.52
N PHE A 291 -13.97 10.88 12.62
CA PHE A 291 -13.48 9.52 12.85
C PHE A 291 -14.01 8.53 11.82
N ALA A 292 -15.32 8.49 11.58
CA ALA A 292 -15.90 7.58 10.60
C ALA A 292 -15.30 7.81 9.20
N SER A 293 -15.17 9.08 8.77
CA SER A 293 -14.57 9.39 7.47
C SER A 293 -13.10 9.01 7.38
N ALA A 294 -12.31 9.28 8.42
CA ALA A 294 -10.88 8.98 8.44
C ALA A 294 -10.61 7.47 8.54
N PHE A 295 -11.46 6.74 9.26
CA PHE A 295 -11.41 5.29 9.36
C PHE A 295 -11.62 4.62 8.00
N GLU A 296 -12.71 4.97 7.30
CA GLU A 296 -13.00 4.43 5.97
C GLU A 296 -11.91 4.78 4.96
N GLN A 297 -11.36 6.00 5.03
CA GLN A 297 -10.24 6.40 4.18
C GLN A 297 -8.97 5.60 4.48
N ALA A 298 -8.64 5.39 5.77
CA ALA A 298 -7.47 4.63 6.18
C ALA A 298 -7.57 3.15 5.76
N ARG A 299 -8.75 2.56 5.91
CA ARG A 299 -9.02 1.17 5.53
C ARG A 299 -9.03 1.01 4.01
N GLY A 300 -9.73 1.90 3.30
CA GLY A 300 -10.04 1.73 1.88
C GLY A 300 -10.69 0.37 1.61
N GLU A 301 -10.23 -0.31 0.56
CA GLU A 301 -10.71 -1.65 0.18
C GLU A 301 -9.93 -2.80 0.84
N ALA A 302 -9.01 -2.50 1.77
CA ALA A 302 -8.18 -3.52 2.39
C ALA A 302 -8.98 -4.40 3.37
N ASP A 303 -8.62 -5.68 3.44
CA ASP A 303 -9.22 -6.63 4.37
C ASP A 303 -8.66 -6.43 5.80
N VAL A 304 -9.16 -5.38 6.44
CA VAL A 304 -8.85 -5.05 7.84
C VAL A 304 -10.06 -5.35 8.72
N ILE A 305 -9.82 -6.13 9.77
CA ILE A 305 -10.77 -6.44 10.83
C ILE A 305 -10.38 -5.64 12.06
N VAL A 306 -11.32 -4.93 12.68
CA VAL A 306 -11.08 -4.22 13.93
C VAL A 306 -11.83 -4.90 15.05
N GLU A 307 -11.09 -5.32 16.07
CA GLU A 307 -11.62 -5.90 17.30
C GLU A 307 -11.31 -5.00 18.48
N VAL A 308 -12.24 -4.90 19.42
CA VAL A 308 -12.08 -4.06 20.60
C VAL A 308 -12.19 -4.89 21.86
N ALA A 309 -11.14 -4.80 22.68
CA ALA A 309 -11.11 -5.29 24.03
C ALA A 309 -11.12 -4.11 25.00
N HIS A 310 -12.19 -4.00 25.78
CA HIS A 310 -12.35 -2.92 26.74
C HIS A 310 -11.74 -3.29 28.10
N LEU A 311 -10.97 -2.36 28.67
CA LEU A 311 -10.25 -2.51 29.91
C LEU A 311 -10.92 -1.69 31.02
N GLY A 312 -11.34 -2.37 32.08
CA GLY A 312 -11.90 -1.74 33.27
C GLY A 312 -13.35 -1.29 33.09
N GLU A 313 -13.73 -0.24 33.83
CA GLU A 313 -15.13 0.24 33.90
C GLU A 313 -15.36 1.55 33.15
N GLY A 314 -14.41 1.98 32.31
CA GLY A 314 -14.53 3.21 31.52
C GLY A 314 -15.69 3.14 30.51
N GLU A 315 -16.15 4.30 30.05
CA GLU A 315 -17.21 4.35 29.03
C GLU A 315 -16.71 3.76 27.70
N THR A 316 -17.58 3.02 27.02
CA THR A 316 -17.32 2.51 25.68
C THR A 316 -17.54 3.61 24.64
N ASP A 317 -16.74 3.61 23.58
CA ASP A 317 -16.87 4.56 22.48
C ASP A 317 -17.83 4.01 21.42
N ALA A 318 -18.98 4.67 21.27
CA ALA A 318 -20.01 4.26 20.33
C ALA A 318 -19.57 4.35 18.86
N ALA A 319 -18.72 5.32 18.50
CA ALA A 319 -18.21 5.46 17.14
C ALA A 319 -17.21 4.35 16.82
N LEU A 320 -16.33 4.00 17.77
CA LEU A 320 -15.44 2.86 17.64
C LEU A 320 -16.22 1.54 17.56
N ALA A 321 -17.26 1.37 18.39
CA ALA A 321 -18.11 0.18 18.36
C ALA A 321 -18.85 0.01 17.01
N ALA A 322 -19.14 1.10 16.30
CA ALA A 322 -19.81 1.05 15.00
C ALA A 322 -18.92 0.48 13.87
N VAL A 323 -17.60 0.49 14.04
CA VAL A 323 -16.62 0.05 13.04
C VAL A 323 -15.84 -1.20 13.46
N SER A 324 -16.23 -1.83 14.57
CA SER A 324 -15.48 -2.92 15.19
C SER A 324 -16.39 -4.04 15.69
N THR A 325 -15.76 -5.18 15.99
CA THR A 325 -16.40 -6.30 16.70
C THR A 325 -15.88 -6.37 18.13
N PRO A 326 -16.73 -6.53 19.16
CA PRO A 326 -16.25 -6.70 20.53
C PRO A 326 -15.57 -8.07 20.71
N THR A 327 -14.46 -8.09 21.45
CA THR A 327 -13.69 -9.29 21.79
C THR A 327 -13.27 -9.25 23.27
N GLU A 328 -13.20 -10.43 23.91
CA GLU A 328 -12.68 -10.58 25.28
C GLU A 328 -11.20 -11.01 25.25
N LEU A 329 -10.38 -10.49 26.17
CA LEU A 329 -8.95 -10.83 26.36
C LEU A 329 -8.68 -11.62 27.62
#